data_AF-A0AA36DIQ8-F1
#
_entry.id   AF-A0AA36DIQ8-F1
#
_cell.length_a   1.000
_cell.length_b   1.000
_cell.length_c   1.000
_cell.angle_alpha   90.00
_cell.angle_beta   90.00
_cell.angle_gamma   90.00
#
_symmetry.space_group_name_H-M   'P 1'
#
loop_
_entity.id
_entity.type
_entity.pdbx_description
1 polymer ?
#
loop_
_entity_poly.entity_id
_entity_poly.type
_entity_poly.pdbx_seq_one_letter_code
_entity_poly.pdbx_strand_id
1 'polypeptide(L)'
;MEVRLFNRTIYLFILVDIDWVPAGVITEYYAMLILEVTVILLSVLVKTVALQAQLRSGSLHRNMLRLWQYATIMENAMNASQFFLILVQLKYIPTLVCWPLDLFLLSCSFLRCTMLQSRTFLLACFVGERALALYFMKDYEKKPRPWIWVFIAFAHFSATFCYGFSVHYFLFDLVATQIFMYCFLTVVLVFTGLFYHLVRLSNRLVVTVDDSMAYKEYRLSIRFQADTFCCCLHIQPRSPSTESVVKNSDHPEGDVYFDQFKNAWA
;
A
#
# COMPACT_ATOMS: atom_id res chain seq x y z
N MET A 1 -36.13 -4.94 33.49
CA MET A 1 -34.75 -4.51 33.17
C MET A 1 -34.52 -4.84 31.71
N GLU A 2 -35.18 -4.06 30.83
CA GLU A 2 -34.97 -4.19 29.40
C GLU A 2 -33.52 -3.82 29.14
N VAL A 3 -32.77 -4.77 28.60
CA VAL A 3 -31.50 -4.49 27.97
C VAL A 3 -31.84 -3.45 26.89
N ARG A 4 -31.59 -2.18 27.20
CA ARG A 4 -31.41 -1.09 26.23
C ARG A 4 -30.20 -1.49 25.41
N LEU A 5 -30.40 -2.50 24.57
CA LEU A 5 -29.47 -3.04 23.62
C LEU A 5 -29.19 -1.88 22.68
N PHE A 6 -28.07 -1.23 22.95
CA PHE A 6 -27.27 -0.52 21.99
C PHE A 6 -28.02 0.60 21.26
N ASN A 7 -27.78 1.82 21.70
CA ASN A 7 -28.14 3.06 21.01
C ASN A 7 -27.79 2.95 19.51
N ARG A 8 -28.78 2.62 18.66
CA ARG A 8 -28.62 2.23 17.24
C ARG A 8 -27.90 3.29 16.40
N THR A 9 -27.95 4.54 16.84
CA THR A 9 -27.30 5.69 16.21
C THR A 9 -25.78 5.72 16.37
N ILE A 10 -25.22 4.97 17.31
CA ILE A 10 -23.76 4.95 17.57
C ILE A 10 -23.02 3.98 16.63
N TYR A 11 -23.72 2.99 16.05
CA TYR A 11 -23.07 1.89 15.30
C TYR A 11 -23.06 2.08 13.79
N LEU A 12 -23.95 2.90 13.26
CA LEU A 12 -23.89 3.35 11.89
C LEU A 12 -23.11 4.64 11.87
N PHE A 13 -21.91 4.63 11.29
CA PHE A 13 -21.17 5.84 10.92
C PHE A 13 -21.91 6.53 9.76
N ILE A 14 -23.17 6.85 9.97
CA ILE A 14 -23.97 7.75 9.16
C ILE A 14 -23.57 9.15 9.59
N LEU A 15 -22.99 9.93 8.67
CA LEU A 15 -22.47 11.27 8.97
C LEU A 15 -23.58 12.15 9.55
N VAL A 16 -24.78 12.12 8.93
CA VAL A 16 -26.03 12.74 9.39
C VAL A 16 -27.17 12.01 8.66
N ASP A 17 -28.24 11.59 9.35
CA ASP A 17 -29.47 11.14 8.69
C ASP A 17 -30.15 12.38 8.07
N ILE A 18 -30.69 12.26 6.85
CA ILE A 18 -31.30 13.41 6.15
C ILE A 18 -32.37 14.12 6.99
N ASP A 19 -33.06 13.41 7.88
CA ASP A 19 -34.07 13.99 8.79
C ASP A 19 -33.48 14.97 9.82
N TRP A 20 -32.17 14.86 10.09
CA TRP A 20 -31.46 15.63 11.11
C TRP A 20 -30.79 16.88 10.52
N VAL A 21 -30.86 17.06 9.19
CA VAL A 21 -30.29 18.21 8.48
C VAL A 21 -31.27 19.38 8.59
N PRO A 22 -30.88 20.53 9.21
CA PRO A 22 -31.73 21.70 9.26
C PRO A 22 -32.10 22.20 7.85
N ALA A 23 -33.35 22.64 7.66
CA ALA A 23 -33.83 23.09 6.34
C ALA A 23 -32.97 24.22 5.72
N GLY A 24 -32.33 25.04 6.55
CA GLY A 24 -31.46 26.13 6.10
C GLY A 24 -30.09 25.72 5.55
N VAL A 25 -29.71 24.43 5.65
CA VAL A 25 -28.41 23.91 5.15
C VAL A 25 -28.56 22.68 4.24
N ILE A 26 -29.79 22.39 3.80
CA ILE A 26 -30.09 21.17 3.04
C ILE A 26 -29.44 21.18 1.65
N THR A 27 -29.33 22.36 1.03
CA THR A 27 -28.70 22.53 -0.30
C THR A 27 -27.19 22.25 -0.22
N GLU A 28 -26.53 22.75 0.81
CA GLU A 28 -25.11 22.51 1.10
C GLU A 28 -24.85 21.03 1.39
N TYR A 29 -25.76 20.38 2.12
CA TYR A 29 -25.70 18.95 2.38
C TYR A 29 -25.75 18.14 1.07
N TYR A 30 -26.70 18.42 0.18
CA TYR A 30 -26.77 17.75 -1.12
C TYR A 30 -25.54 18.04 -2.01
N ALA A 31 -25.03 19.27 -1.99
CA ALA A 31 -23.81 19.62 -2.73
C ALA A 31 -22.60 18.81 -2.24
N MET A 32 -22.44 18.63 -0.92
CA MET A 32 -21.38 17.79 -0.34
C MET A 32 -21.54 16.32 -0.73
N LEU A 33 -22.76 15.78 -0.74
CA LEU A 33 -23.02 14.40 -1.17
C LEU A 33 -22.70 14.18 -2.65
N ILE A 34 -23.10 15.11 -3.52
CA ILE A 34 -22.78 15.06 -4.95
C ILE A 34 -21.26 15.07 -5.15
N LEU A 35 -20.55 15.95 -4.43
CA LEU A 35 -19.10 16.01 -4.46
C LEU A 35 -18.47 14.69 -4.01
N GLU A 36 -18.95 14.11 -2.90
CA GLU A 36 -18.44 12.84 -2.38
C GLU A 36 -18.63 11.69 -3.37
N VAL A 37 -19.83 11.55 -3.95
CA VAL A 37 -20.12 10.56 -4.99
C VAL A 37 -19.23 10.77 -6.21
N THR A 38 -19.03 12.01 -6.66
CA THR A 38 -18.14 12.34 -7.79
C THR A 38 -16.70 11.91 -7.50
N VAL A 39 -16.20 12.19 -6.29
CA VAL A 39 -14.85 11.79 -5.86
C VAL A 39 -14.71 10.26 -5.79
N ILE A 40 -15.73 9.55 -5.30
CA ILE A 40 -15.74 8.08 -5.26
C ILE A 40 -15.62 7.51 -6.68
N LEU A 41 -16.46 7.99 -7.61
CA LEU A 41 -16.46 7.52 -9.01
C LEU A 41 -15.12 7.80 -9.70
N LEU A 42 -14.60 9.03 -9.56
CA LEU A 42 -13.30 9.40 -10.10
C LEU A 42 -12.17 8.55 -9.51
N SER A 43 -12.22 8.29 -8.20
CA SER A 43 -11.23 7.45 -7.52
C SER A 43 -11.23 6.02 -8.07
N VAL A 44 -12.39 5.41 -8.31
CA VAL A 44 -12.48 4.05 -8.86
C VAL A 44 -11.92 4.02 -10.28
N LEU A 45 -12.27 5.01 -11.11
CA LEU A 45 -11.79 5.13 -12.49
C LEU A 45 -10.26 5.25 -12.54
N VAL A 46 -9.70 6.24 -11.83
CA VAL A 46 -8.25 6.52 -11.84
C VAL A 46 -7.44 5.30 -11.38
N LYS A 47 -7.87 4.63 -10.31
CA LYS A 47 -7.17 3.45 -9.78
C LYS A 47 -7.22 2.26 -10.74
N THR A 48 -8.37 2.05 -11.39
CA THR A 48 -8.53 0.97 -12.36
C THR A 48 -7.64 1.19 -13.58
N VAL A 49 -7.60 2.41 -14.10
CA VAL A 49 -6.70 2.79 -15.21
C VAL A 49 -5.23 2.66 -14.79
N ALA A 50 -4.87 3.14 -13.59
CA ALA A 50 -3.52 3.02 -13.06
C ALA A 50 -3.09 1.55 -12.92
N LEU A 51 -3.94 0.68 -12.37
CA LEU A 51 -3.65 -0.75 -12.26
C LEU A 51 -3.45 -1.39 -13.65
N GLN A 52 -4.29 -1.06 -14.63
CA GLN A 52 -4.14 -1.56 -16.00
C GLN A 52 -2.83 -1.08 -16.66
N ALA A 53 -2.47 0.18 -16.48
CA ALA A 53 -1.21 0.72 -16.98
C ALA A 53 -0.01 0.00 -16.35
N GLN A 54 -0.05 -0.23 -15.04
CA GLN A 54 1.01 -0.95 -14.32
C GLN A 54 1.13 -2.41 -14.78
N LEU A 55 -0.01 -3.11 -14.95
CA LEU A 55 -0.05 -4.47 -15.48
C LEU A 55 0.58 -4.58 -16.87
N ARG A 56 0.39 -3.58 -17.73
CA ARG A 56 0.98 -3.54 -19.08
C ARG A 56 2.45 -3.18 -19.08
N SER A 57 2.90 -2.33 -18.16
CA SER A 57 4.29 -1.85 -18.15
C SER A 57 5.32 -2.94 -17.86
N GLY A 58 4.95 -4.00 -17.13
CA GLY A 58 5.88 -5.02 -16.66
C GLY A 58 6.99 -4.50 -15.74
N SER A 59 6.94 -3.23 -15.33
CA SER A 59 8.00 -2.55 -14.58
C SER A 59 8.05 -2.95 -13.10
N LEU A 60 6.92 -3.42 -12.56
CA LEU A 60 6.80 -3.79 -11.16
C LEU A 60 7.11 -5.27 -10.94
N HIS A 61 7.81 -5.55 -9.84
CA HIS A 61 8.00 -6.92 -9.39
C HIS A 61 6.63 -7.58 -9.07
N ARG A 62 6.52 -8.90 -9.28
CA ARG A 62 5.25 -9.64 -9.14
C ARG A 62 4.57 -9.47 -7.78
N ASN A 63 5.34 -9.42 -6.70
CA ASN A 63 4.79 -9.21 -5.35
C ASN A 63 4.26 -7.78 -5.18
N MET A 64 4.97 -6.78 -5.69
CA MET A 64 4.54 -5.39 -5.67
C MET A 64 3.26 -5.18 -6.49
N LEU A 65 3.16 -5.84 -7.64
CA LEU A 65 1.96 -5.85 -8.47
C LEU A 65 0.75 -6.47 -7.73
N ARG A 66 0.96 -7.58 -7.01
CA ARG A 66 -0.08 -8.20 -6.17
C ARG A 66 -0.51 -7.32 -5.02
N LEU A 67 0.42 -6.61 -4.37
CA LEU A 67 0.08 -5.60 -3.36
C LEU A 67 -0.76 -4.46 -3.96
N TRP A 68 -0.42 -3.99 -5.15
CA TRP A 68 -1.20 -2.97 -5.86
C TRP A 68 -2.61 -3.45 -6.21
N GLN A 69 -2.75 -4.71 -6.67
CA GLN A 69 -4.05 -5.34 -6.93
C GLN A 69 -4.87 -5.46 -5.64
N TYR A 70 -4.27 -5.96 -4.56
CA TYR A 70 -4.88 -6.03 -3.23
C TYR A 70 -5.39 -4.65 -2.78
N ALA A 71 -4.55 -3.62 -2.88
CA ALA A 71 -4.91 -2.26 -2.48
C ALA A 71 -6.08 -1.72 -3.32
N THR A 72 -6.05 -1.93 -4.64
CA THR A 72 -7.13 -1.51 -5.53
C THR A 72 -8.45 -2.19 -5.18
N ILE A 73 -8.44 -3.50 -4.94
CA ILE A 73 -9.64 -4.26 -4.55
C ILE A 73 -10.17 -3.77 -3.20
N MET A 74 -9.29 -3.63 -2.20
CA MET A 74 -9.67 -3.19 -0.86
C MET A 74 -10.27 -1.79 -0.88
N GLU A 75 -9.63 -0.84 -1.56
CA GLU A 75 -10.12 0.54 -1.65
C GLU A 75 -11.42 0.65 -2.46
N ASN A 76 -11.59 -0.17 -3.50
CA ASN A 76 -12.86 -0.24 -4.23
C ASN A 76 -13.99 -0.82 -3.34
N ALA A 77 -13.69 -1.81 -2.49
CA ALA A 77 -14.65 -2.31 -1.51
C ALA A 77 -15.03 -1.25 -0.47
N MET A 78 -14.06 -0.46 0.01
CA MET A 78 -14.31 0.68 0.90
C MET A 78 -15.18 1.74 0.21
N ASN A 79 -14.86 2.12 -1.02
CA ASN A 79 -15.66 3.06 -1.83
C ASN A 79 -17.10 2.56 -2.04
N ALA A 80 -17.28 1.27 -2.34
CA ALA A 80 -18.60 0.66 -2.48
C ALA A 80 -19.39 0.69 -1.17
N SER A 81 -18.73 0.40 -0.03
CA SER A 81 -19.37 0.54 1.29
C SER A 81 -19.79 1.98 1.60
N GLN A 82 -18.97 2.97 1.24
CA GLN A 82 -19.30 4.38 1.43
C GLN A 82 -20.51 4.79 0.58
N PHE A 83 -20.53 4.38 -0.69
CA PHE A 83 -21.66 4.65 -1.58
C PHE A 83 -22.95 4.02 -1.04
N PHE A 84 -22.89 2.77 -0.56
CA PHE A 84 -24.04 2.11 0.05
C PHE A 84 -24.56 2.85 1.29
N LEU A 85 -23.66 3.31 2.17
CA LEU A 85 -24.04 4.10 3.34
C LEU A 85 -24.70 5.43 2.95
N ILE A 86 -24.26 6.08 1.87
CA ILE A 86 -24.92 7.29 1.33
C ILE A 86 -26.34 7.00 0.86
N LEU A 87 -26.58 5.86 0.18
CA LEU A 87 -27.92 5.47 -0.25
C LEU A 87 -28.87 5.23 0.93
N VAL A 88 -28.36 4.66 2.01
CA VAL A 88 -29.10 4.47 3.26
C VAL A 88 -29.40 5.81 3.93
N GLN A 89 -28.43 6.74 3.98
CA GLN A 89 -28.61 8.09 4.51
C GLN A 89 -29.67 8.90 3.78
N LEU A 90 -29.74 8.73 2.46
CA LEU A 90 -30.74 9.38 1.60
C LEU A 90 -32.10 8.67 1.62
N LYS A 91 -32.25 7.61 2.41
CA LYS A 91 -33.47 6.78 2.50
C LYS A 91 -33.91 6.14 1.19
N TYR A 92 -33.01 6.01 0.22
CA TYR A 92 -33.27 5.19 -0.97
C TYR A 92 -33.35 3.71 -0.63
N ILE A 93 -32.63 3.29 0.42
CA ILE A 93 -32.71 1.95 0.98
C ILE A 93 -33.40 2.07 2.35
N PRO A 94 -34.61 1.51 2.52
CA PRO A 94 -35.28 1.57 3.81
C PRO A 94 -34.46 0.77 4.84
N THR A 95 -34.20 1.37 6.00
CA THR A 95 -33.62 0.67 7.16
C THR A 95 -34.66 -0.25 7.77
N LEU A 96 -35.00 -1.32 7.06
CA LEU A 96 -35.82 -2.39 7.59
C LEU A 96 -34.98 -3.11 8.66
N VAL A 97 -35.57 -3.31 9.84
CA VAL A 97 -34.96 -4.09 10.91
C VAL A 97 -34.93 -5.55 10.46
N CYS A 98 -33.89 -5.95 9.74
CA CYS A 98 -33.64 -7.33 9.42
C CYS A 98 -32.17 -7.67 9.72
N TRP A 99 -32.00 -8.75 10.48
CA TRP A 99 -30.70 -9.21 10.99
C TRP A 99 -29.57 -9.28 9.92
N PRO A 100 -29.83 -9.70 8.67
CA PRO A 100 -28.79 -9.69 7.63
C PRO A 100 -28.36 -8.30 7.17
N LEU A 101 -29.32 -7.36 7.07
CA LEU A 101 -29.03 -5.99 6.64
C LEU A 101 -28.25 -5.24 7.72
N ASP A 102 -28.59 -5.43 8.99
CA ASP A 102 -27.87 -4.83 10.11
C ASP A 102 -26.40 -5.30 10.16
N LEU A 103 -26.14 -6.60 9.93
CA LEU A 103 -24.78 -7.12 9.86
C LEU A 103 -24.00 -6.57 8.65
N PHE A 104 -24.68 -6.40 7.51
CA PHE A 104 -24.09 -5.82 6.31
C PHE A 104 -23.74 -4.34 6.52
N LEU A 105 -24.66 -3.56 7.10
CA LEU A 105 -24.47 -2.16 7.45
C LEU A 105 -23.33 -1.96 8.44
N LEU A 106 -23.23 -2.85 9.44
CA LEU A 106 -22.11 -2.88 10.37
C LEU A 106 -20.78 -3.16 9.65
N SER A 107 -20.78 -4.09 8.70
CA SER A 107 -19.59 -4.41 7.89
C SER A 107 -19.17 -3.22 7.01
N CYS A 108 -20.12 -2.52 6.37
CA CYS A 108 -19.85 -1.30 5.62
C CYS A 108 -19.26 -0.20 6.52
N SER A 109 -19.79 -0.08 7.74
CA SER A 109 -19.33 0.87 8.76
C SER A 109 -17.87 0.58 9.17
N PHE A 110 -17.50 -0.69 9.35
CA PHE A 110 -16.11 -1.08 9.60
C PHE A 110 -15.19 -0.76 8.43
N LEU A 111 -15.59 -1.08 7.19
CA LEU A 111 -14.80 -0.79 6.00
C LEU A 111 -14.58 0.71 5.82
N ARG A 112 -15.60 1.54 6.08
CA ARG A 112 -15.47 2.99 6.06
C ARG A 112 -14.39 3.49 7.03
N CYS A 113 -14.35 2.97 8.26
CA CYS A 113 -13.34 3.37 9.26
C CYS A 113 -11.90 3.13 8.77
N THR A 114 -11.70 2.12 7.93
CA THR A 114 -10.37 1.79 7.38
C THR A 114 -9.95 2.69 6.20
N MET A 115 -10.88 3.40 5.57
CA MET A 115 -10.65 4.12 4.31
C MET A 115 -9.67 5.30 4.44
N LEU A 116 -9.75 6.07 5.52
CA LEU A 116 -8.94 7.29 5.68
C LEU A 116 -7.43 6.97 5.81
N GLN A 117 -7.09 5.80 6.35
CA GLN A 117 -5.73 5.47 6.80
C GLN A 117 -5.05 4.40 5.95
N SER A 118 -5.84 3.64 5.19
CA SER A 118 -5.35 2.64 4.23
C SER A 118 -4.30 3.23 3.29
N ARG A 119 -4.53 4.45 2.78
CA ARG A 119 -3.61 5.09 1.82
C ARG A 119 -2.23 5.35 2.40
N THR A 120 -2.17 5.78 3.67
CA THR A 120 -0.91 6.08 4.37
C THR A 120 -0.11 4.80 4.61
N PHE A 121 -0.78 3.73 5.08
CA PHE A 121 -0.11 2.45 5.34
C PHE A 121 0.29 1.71 4.07
N LEU A 122 -0.41 1.94 2.96
CA LEU A 122 -0.07 1.33 1.68
C LEU A 122 1.34 1.74 1.18
N LEU A 123 1.71 3.01 1.36
CA LEU A 123 3.07 3.47 1.01
C LEU A 123 4.14 2.73 1.84
N ALA A 124 3.90 2.57 3.15
CA ALA A 124 4.78 1.80 4.02
C ALA A 124 4.88 0.33 3.60
N CYS A 125 3.81 -0.25 3.05
CA CYS A 125 3.80 -1.61 2.51
C CYS A 125 4.66 -1.75 1.26
N PHE A 126 4.66 -0.76 0.35
CA PHE A 126 5.56 -0.77 -0.80
C PHE A 126 7.03 -0.64 -0.40
N VAL A 127 7.34 0.24 0.56
CA VAL A 127 8.69 0.35 1.11
C VAL A 127 9.10 -0.97 1.78
N GLY A 128 8.21 -1.58 2.55
CA GLY A 128 8.42 -2.88 3.19
C GLY A 128 8.61 -4.04 2.20
N GLU A 129 7.91 -4.05 1.06
CA GLU A 129 8.12 -5.05 0.02
C GLU A 129 9.51 -4.90 -0.62
N ARG A 130 9.90 -3.66 -0.97
CA ARG A 130 11.22 -3.38 -1.54
C ARG A 130 12.34 -3.70 -0.57
N ALA A 131 12.13 -3.41 0.70
CA ALA A 131 13.01 -3.79 1.79
C ALA A 131 13.29 -5.31 1.83
N LEU A 132 12.22 -6.12 1.79
CA LEU A 132 12.33 -7.58 1.80
C LEU A 132 12.92 -8.13 0.50
N ALA A 133 12.63 -7.49 -0.64
CA ALA A 133 13.21 -7.84 -1.94
C ALA A 133 14.75 -7.68 -1.92
N LEU A 134 15.25 -6.59 -1.35
CA LEU A 134 16.69 -6.36 -1.17
C LEU A 134 17.32 -7.36 -0.21
N TYR A 135 16.63 -7.71 0.89
CA TYR A 135 17.12 -8.70 1.84
C TYR A 135 17.23 -10.10 1.23
N PHE A 136 16.25 -10.50 0.41
CA PHE A 136 16.21 -11.82 -0.22
C PHE A 136 16.79 -11.86 -1.64
N MET A 137 17.58 -10.87 -2.06
CA MET A 137 17.99 -10.64 -3.46
C MET A 137 18.40 -11.92 -4.21
N LYS A 138 19.25 -12.76 -3.60
CA LYS A 138 19.78 -14.00 -4.19
C LYS A 138 18.70 -15.02 -4.60
N ASP A 139 17.59 -15.05 -3.85
CA ASP A 139 16.50 -16.01 -4.06
C ASP A 139 15.20 -15.36 -4.55
N TYR A 140 15.08 -14.04 -4.43
CA TYR A 140 13.85 -13.30 -4.74
C TYR A 140 13.49 -13.38 -6.22
N GLU A 141 14.50 -13.41 -7.10
CA GLU A 141 14.30 -13.55 -8.55
C GLU A 141 14.01 -14.99 -8.98
N LYS A 142 14.60 -15.97 -8.29
CA LYS A 142 14.56 -17.38 -8.72
C LYS A 142 13.26 -18.08 -8.36
N LYS A 143 12.64 -17.69 -7.23
CA LYS A 143 11.42 -18.35 -6.73
C LYS A 143 10.37 -17.33 -6.34
N PRO A 144 9.12 -17.44 -6.83
CA PRO A 144 8.05 -16.59 -6.35
C PRO A 144 7.81 -16.86 -4.87
N ARG A 145 7.84 -15.80 -4.05
CA ARG A 145 7.58 -15.86 -2.60
C ARG A 145 6.23 -15.22 -2.30
N PRO A 146 5.10 -15.91 -2.54
CA PRO A 146 3.77 -15.31 -2.34
C PRO A 146 3.50 -14.95 -0.88
N TRP A 147 4.13 -15.63 0.08
CA TRP A 147 3.93 -15.34 1.50
C TRP A 147 4.35 -13.91 1.88
N ILE A 148 5.29 -13.28 1.16
CA ILE A 148 5.78 -11.93 1.46
C ILE A 148 4.66 -10.90 1.25
N TRP A 149 4.00 -10.91 0.09
CA TRP A 149 2.93 -9.96 -0.17
C TRP A 149 1.69 -10.27 0.71
N VAL A 150 1.42 -11.55 1.00
CA VAL A 150 0.33 -11.94 1.91
C VAL A 150 0.58 -11.41 3.32
N PHE A 151 1.80 -11.56 3.84
CA PHE A 151 2.20 -11.04 5.15
C PHE A 151 2.07 -9.51 5.20
N ILE A 152 2.57 -8.81 4.19
CA ILE A 152 2.47 -7.34 4.09
C ILE A 152 1.00 -6.91 4.00
N ALA A 153 0.19 -7.57 3.18
CA ALA A 153 -1.25 -7.25 3.04
C ALA A 153 -2.02 -7.49 4.35
N PHE A 154 -1.68 -8.55 5.09
CA PHE A 154 -2.27 -8.82 6.40
C PHE A 154 -1.85 -7.75 7.43
N ALA A 155 -0.57 -7.37 7.46
CA ALA A 155 -0.06 -6.31 8.32
C ALA A 155 -0.70 -4.96 7.99
N HIS A 156 -0.86 -4.65 6.71
CA HIS A 156 -1.59 -3.47 6.22
C HIS A 156 -3.03 -3.43 6.73
N PHE A 157 -3.79 -4.50 6.50
CA PHE A 157 -5.18 -4.59 6.94
C PHE A 157 -5.28 -4.43 8.46
N SER A 158 -4.43 -5.13 9.21
CA SER A 158 -4.42 -5.09 10.68
C SER A 158 -4.09 -3.70 11.22
N ALA A 159 -3.05 -3.04 10.69
CA ALA A 159 -2.68 -1.68 11.09
C ALA A 159 -3.80 -0.68 10.79
N THR A 160 -4.36 -0.77 9.58
CA THR A 160 -5.45 0.12 9.14
C THR A 160 -6.71 -0.11 9.96
N PHE A 161 -7.05 -1.36 10.27
CA PHE A 161 -8.20 -1.71 11.09
C PHE A 161 -8.04 -1.23 12.52
N CYS A 162 -6.93 -1.56 13.18
CA CYS A 162 -6.70 -1.16 14.56
C CYS A 162 -6.66 0.36 14.71
N TYR A 163 -6.05 1.07 13.77
CA TYR A 163 -6.04 2.54 13.78
C TYR A 163 -7.41 3.13 13.46
N GLY A 164 -8.09 2.63 12.41
CA GLY A 164 -9.41 3.12 12.02
C GLY A 164 -10.42 2.95 13.16
N PHE A 165 -10.37 1.78 13.80
CA PHE A 165 -11.15 1.47 14.99
C PHE A 165 -10.77 2.38 16.17
N SER A 166 -9.47 2.60 16.41
CA SER A 166 -9.03 3.43 17.54
C SER A 166 -9.51 4.87 17.43
N VAL A 167 -9.35 5.48 16.24
CA VAL A 167 -9.84 6.85 15.98
C VAL A 167 -11.35 6.93 16.10
N HIS A 168 -12.09 5.99 15.49
CA HIS A 168 -13.56 6.11 15.44
C HIS A 168 -14.25 5.79 16.77
N TYR A 169 -13.75 4.81 17.54
CA TYR A 169 -14.39 4.38 18.79
C TYR A 169 -13.84 5.08 20.04
N PHE A 170 -12.56 5.48 20.03
CA PHE A 170 -11.92 6.15 21.16
C PHE A 170 -11.69 7.64 20.89
N LEU A 171 -12.45 8.23 19.96
CA LEU A 171 -12.39 9.66 19.58
C LEU A 171 -12.49 10.64 20.78
N PHE A 172 -12.84 10.15 21.98
CA PHE A 172 -12.90 10.91 23.24
C PHE A 172 -11.94 10.46 24.34
N ASP A 173 -11.15 9.41 24.15
CA ASP A 173 -10.12 9.01 25.12
C ASP A 173 -8.72 9.26 24.54
N LEU A 174 -8.28 10.51 24.69
CA LEU A 174 -6.97 11.00 24.26
C LEU A 174 -5.84 10.08 24.71
N VAL A 175 -5.99 9.43 25.88
CA VAL A 175 -5.00 8.53 26.46
C VAL A 175 -4.93 7.21 25.68
N ALA A 176 -6.08 6.60 25.35
CA ALA A 176 -6.11 5.37 24.55
C ALA A 176 -5.56 5.59 23.13
N THR A 177 -5.89 6.72 22.51
CA THR A 177 -5.33 7.10 21.21
C THR A 177 -3.81 7.32 21.29
N GLN A 178 -3.32 8.00 22.32
CA GLN A 178 -1.89 8.24 22.53
C GLN A 178 -1.13 6.93 22.77
N ILE A 179 -1.61 6.05 23.65
CA ILE A 179 -0.99 4.75 23.91
C ILE A 179 -0.90 3.94 22.62
N PHE A 180 -1.98 3.89 21.84
CA PHE A 180 -1.98 3.19 20.56
C PHE A 180 -0.99 3.82 19.56
N MET A 181 -0.95 5.14 19.47
CA MET A 181 0.02 5.87 18.63
C MET A 181 1.46 5.59 19.05
N TYR A 182 1.77 5.53 20.35
CA TYR A 182 3.09 5.20 20.86
C TYR A 182 3.45 3.74 20.60
N CYS A 183 2.53 2.79 20.78
CA CYS A 183 2.73 1.39 20.44
C CYS A 183 2.98 1.23 18.93
N PHE A 184 2.18 1.89 18.10
CA PHE A 184 2.33 1.86 16.65
C PHE A 184 3.66 2.49 16.22
N LEU A 185 4.01 3.67 16.75
CA LEU A 185 5.30 4.31 16.51
C LEU A 185 6.47 3.42 16.93
N THR A 186 6.35 2.74 18.07
CA THR A 186 7.36 1.77 18.53
C THR A 186 7.50 0.62 17.55
N VAL A 187 6.38 0.05 17.08
CA VAL A 187 6.39 -1.01 16.07
C VAL A 187 7.05 -0.51 14.79
N VAL A 188 6.69 0.67 14.29
CA VAL A 188 7.32 1.28 13.12
C VAL A 188 8.82 1.49 13.34
N LEU A 189 9.24 2.10 14.44
CA LEU A 189 10.65 2.34 14.75
C LEU A 189 11.44 1.03 14.89
N VAL A 190 10.86 0.00 15.50
CA VAL A 190 11.46 -1.34 15.57
C VAL A 190 11.59 -1.92 14.18
N PHE A 191 10.55 -1.90 13.34
CA PHE A 191 10.62 -2.40 11.97
C PHE A 191 11.60 -1.59 11.11
N THR A 192 11.67 -0.27 11.26
CA THR A 192 12.62 0.60 10.56
C THR A 192 14.05 0.35 11.02
N GLY A 193 14.28 0.19 12.33
CA GLY A 193 15.59 -0.14 12.88
C GLY A 193 16.05 -1.54 12.47
N LEU A 194 15.14 -2.51 12.48
CA LEU A 194 15.38 -3.88 12.02
C LEU A 194 15.63 -3.87 10.51
N PHE A 195 14.88 -3.09 9.73
CA PHE A 195 15.14 -2.89 8.31
C PHE A 195 16.50 -2.25 8.06
N TYR A 196 16.84 -1.15 8.73
CA TYR A 196 18.16 -0.51 8.64
C TYR A 196 19.28 -1.49 9.00
N HIS A 197 19.08 -2.28 10.05
CA HIS A 197 20.04 -3.30 10.44
C HIS A 197 20.20 -4.38 9.37
N LEU A 198 19.10 -4.87 8.81
CA LEU A 198 19.10 -5.87 7.72
C LEU A 198 19.75 -5.32 6.45
N VAL A 199 19.50 -4.06 6.09
CA VAL A 199 20.18 -3.37 4.96
C VAL A 199 21.67 -3.27 5.22
N ARG A 200 22.08 -2.87 6.42
CA ARG A 200 23.50 -2.80 6.79
C ARG A 200 24.17 -4.17 6.76
N LEU A 201 23.45 -5.23 7.16
CA LEU A 201 23.92 -6.61 7.12
C LEU A 201 24.02 -7.12 5.67
N SER A 202 23.04 -6.80 4.84
CA SER A 202 23.04 -7.10 3.41
C SER A 202 24.20 -6.41 2.69
N ASN A 203 24.44 -5.12 2.94
CA ASN A 203 25.58 -4.40 2.39
C ASN A 203 26.92 -5.02 2.80
N ARG A 204 27.04 -5.53 4.04
CA ARG A 204 28.24 -6.29 4.46
C ARG A 204 28.38 -7.61 3.72
N LEU A 205 27.26 -8.32 3.50
CA LEU A 205 27.23 -9.58 2.77
C LEU A 205 27.55 -9.42 1.28
N VAL A 206 27.09 -8.33 0.65
CA VAL A 206 27.39 -7.99 -0.74
C VAL A 206 28.87 -7.66 -0.91
N VAL A 207 29.46 -6.89 0.01
CA VAL A 207 30.91 -6.61 0.02
C VAL A 207 31.74 -7.90 0.17
N THR A 208 31.25 -8.92 0.87
CA THR A 208 31.92 -10.23 0.93
C THR A 208 31.66 -11.15 -0.28
N VAL A 209 30.66 -10.86 -1.12
CA VAL A 209 30.31 -11.66 -2.31
C VAL A 209 30.91 -11.06 -3.59
N ASP A 210 31.33 -9.79 -3.56
CA ASP A 210 32.07 -9.12 -4.65
C ASP A 210 33.42 -9.80 -4.94
N ASP A 211 33.96 -10.58 -4.01
CA ASP A 211 35.16 -11.39 -4.20
C ASP A 211 34.92 -12.71 -4.98
N SER A 212 33.67 -13.09 -5.27
CA SER A 212 33.38 -14.36 -5.97
C SER A 212 32.41 -14.19 -7.15
N MET A 213 32.89 -13.64 -8.27
CA MET A 213 32.53 -13.98 -9.67
C MET A 213 31.03 -14.06 -10.11
N ALA A 214 30.05 -13.83 -9.25
CA ALA A 214 28.63 -14.10 -9.50
C ALA A 214 27.84 -12.85 -9.94
N TYR A 215 28.49 -11.69 -9.99
CA TYR A 215 27.85 -10.42 -10.35
C TYR A 215 27.63 -10.24 -11.86
N LYS A 216 28.28 -11.05 -12.70
CA LYS A 216 28.22 -10.92 -14.17
C LYS A 216 26.90 -11.37 -14.81
N GLU A 217 26.05 -12.12 -14.11
CA GLU A 217 24.77 -12.62 -14.65
C GLU A 217 23.51 -11.93 -14.07
N TYR A 218 23.67 -10.89 -13.25
CA TYR A 218 22.52 -10.20 -12.68
C TYR A 218 21.78 -9.36 -13.73
N ARG A 219 20.47 -9.63 -13.90
CA ARG A 219 19.61 -8.97 -14.90
C ARG A 219 19.63 -7.44 -14.74
N LEU A 220 19.71 -6.76 -15.88
CA LEU A 220 19.77 -5.30 -16.07
C LEU A 220 18.84 -4.48 -15.14
N SER A 221 17.66 -5.02 -14.82
CA SER A 221 16.67 -4.38 -13.95
C SER A 221 17.13 -4.20 -12.49
N ILE A 222 17.95 -5.10 -11.95
CA ILE A 222 18.52 -4.95 -10.60
C ILE A 222 19.66 -3.95 -10.60
N ARG A 223 20.46 -3.89 -11.67
CA ARG A 223 21.53 -2.88 -11.78
C ARG A 223 20.95 -1.47 -11.78
N PHE A 224 19.89 -1.24 -12.55
CA PHE A 224 19.17 0.03 -12.51
C PHE A 224 18.47 0.29 -11.17
N GLN A 225 17.86 -0.72 -10.54
CA GLN A 225 17.21 -0.54 -9.23
C GLN A 225 18.22 -0.29 -8.11
N ALA A 226 19.38 -0.95 -8.13
CA ALA A 226 20.46 -0.75 -7.19
C ALA A 226 21.18 0.58 -7.41
N ASP A 227 21.48 0.96 -8.67
CA ASP A 227 22.11 2.25 -8.99
C ASP A 227 21.19 3.42 -8.63
N THR A 228 19.88 3.32 -8.92
CA THR A 228 18.93 4.39 -8.56
C THR A 228 18.81 4.51 -7.04
N PHE A 229 18.83 3.38 -6.30
CA PHE A 229 18.74 3.39 -4.84
C PHE A 229 20.03 3.88 -4.17
N CYS A 230 21.21 3.52 -4.69
CA CYS A 230 22.52 4.00 -4.23
C CYS A 230 22.72 5.50 -4.51
N CYS A 231 22.28 5.99 -5.67
CA CYS A 231 22.28 7.42 -5.99
C CYS A 231 21.40 8.23 -5.02
N CYS A 232 20.22 7.72 -4.67
CA CYS A 232 19.32 8.37 -3.70
C CYS A 232 19.89 8.37 -2.25
N LEU A 233 20.80 7.46 -1.92
CA LEU A 233 21.39 7.35 -0.58
C LEU A 233 22.78 7.99 -0.47
N HIS A 234 23.28 8.66 -1.53
CA HIS A 234 24.64 9.24 -1.58
C HIS A 234 25.76 8.24 -1.23
N ILE A 235 25.52 6.95 -1.46
CA ILE A 235 26.56 5.94 -1.33
C ILE A 235 27.29 5.97 -2.67
N GLN A 236 28.37 6.75 -2.77
CA GLN A 236 29.23 6.66 -3.95
C GLN A 236 29.75 5.23 -4.05
N PRO A 237 29.53 4.52 -5.17
CA PRO A 237 30.26 3.29 -5.41
C PRO A 237 31.74 3.67 -5.41
N ARG A 238 32.53 3.06 -4.52
CA ARG A 238 33.99 3.16 -4.60
C ARG A 238 34.36 2.65 -5.99
N SER A 239 34.87 3.54 -6.84
CA SER A 239 35.44 3.14 -8.12
C SER A 239 36.48 2.07 -7.80
N PRO A 240 36.41 0.86 -8.40
CA PRO A 240 37.50 -0.09 -8.28
C PRO A 240 38.76 0.63 -8.73
N SER A 241 39.73 0.72 -7.82
CA SER A 241 41.05 1.25 -8.10
C SER A 241 41.56 0.58 -9.37
N THR A 242 42.02 1.40 -10.30
CA THR A 242 42.46 1.04 -11.64
C THR A 242 43.70 0.15 -11.55
N GLU A 243 43.52 -1.14 -11.26
CA GLU A 243 44.53 -2.13 -11.58
C GLU A 243 44.52 -2.33 -13.09
N SER A 244 45.66 -1.98 -13.69
CA SER A 244 45.97 -2.09 -15.09
C SER A 244 45.82 -3.53 -15.57
N VAL A 245 44.63 -3.89 -16.06
CA VAL A 245 44.41 -5.13 -16.81
C VAL A 245 44.93 -4.92 -18.22
N VAL A 246 46.05 -5.57 -18.47
CA VAL A 246 46.67 -5.80 -19.77
C VAL A 246 45.62 -6.27 -20.78
N LYS A 247 45.49 -5.53 -21.87
CA LYS A 247 44.70 -5.90 -23.06
C LYS A 247 45.18 -7.25 -23.59
N ASN A 248 44.27 -8.21 -23.75
CA ASN A 248 44.37 -9.25 -24.75
C ASN A 248 42.98 -9.57 -25.33
N SER A 249 42.83 -9.16 -26.60
CA SER A 249 42.16 -9.81 -27.74
C SER A 249 40.79 -10.49 -27.59
N ASP A 250 39.86 -9.95 -28.41
CA ASP A 250 38.94 -10.65 -29.33
C ASP A 250 37.77 -11.45 -28.76
N HIS A 251 36.66 -10.77 -28.48
CA HIS A 251 35.31 -11.33 -28.66
C HIS A 251 34.29 -10.22 -28.99
N PRO A 252 33.68 -10.21 -30.20
CA PRO A 252 32.65 -9.26 -30.58
C PRO A 252 31.25 -9.85 -30.31
N GLU A 253 30.78 -9.81 -29.06
CA GLU A 253 29.38 -10.19 -28.75
C GLU A 253 28.65 -9.17 -27.86
N GLY A 254 29.28 -8.05 -27.49
CA GLY A 254 28.72 -7.06 -26.57
C GLY A 254 27.76 -6.04 -27.19
N ASP A 255 27.88 -5.75 -28.49
CA ASP A 255 27.23 -4.57 -29.08
C ASP A 255 25.83 -4.83 -29.67
N VAL A 256 25.40 -6.09 -29.79
CA VAL A 256 24.11 -6.44 -30.44
C VAL A 256 22.90 -6.13 -29.54
N TYR A 257 23.07 -6.15 -28.21
CA TYR A 257 21.94 -5.94 -27.28
C TYR A 257 21.58 -4.47 -27.08
N PHE A 258 22.50 -3.52 -27.35
CA PHE A 258 22.22 -2.09 -27.16
C PHE A 258 21.42 -1.51 -28.34
N ASP A 259 21.67 -1.99 -29.57
CA ASP A 259 20.96 -1.53 -30.77
C ASP A 259 19.53 -2.07 -30.88
N GLN A 260 19.25 -3.27 -30.34
CA GLN A 260 17.87 -3.77 -30.27
C GLN A 260 16.99 -2.96 -29.30
N PHE A 261 17.57 -2.38 -28.25
CA PHE A 261 16.82 -1.56 -27.29
C PHE A 261 16.48 -0.17 -27.85
N LYS A 262 17.32 0.37 -28.74
CA LYS A 262 17.11 1.68 -29.37
C LYS A 262 16.01 1.66 -30.43
N ASN A 263 15.86 0.55 -31.15
CA ASN A 263 14.84 0.40 -32.19
C ASN A 263 13.44 0.04 -31.68
N ALA A 264 13.28 -0.28 -30.39
CA ALA A 264 11.98 -0.57 -29.79
C ALA A 264 11.25 0.69 -29.25
N TRP A 265 11.91 1.86 -29.28
CA TRP A 265 11.41 3.12 -28.73
C TRP A 265 11.52 4.32 -29.68
N ALA A 266 11.78 4.07 -30.97
CA ALA A 266 11.61 5.04 -32.06
C ALA A 266 10.33 4.68 -32.83
#